data_AF-E2AA90-F1
#
_entry.id   AF-E2AA90-F1
#
_cell.length_a   1.000
_cell.length_b   1.000
_cell.length_c   1.000
_cell.angle_alpha   90.00
_cell.angle_beta   90.00
_cell.angle_gamma   90.00
#
_symmetry.space_group_name_H-M   'P 1'
#
loop_
_entity.id
_entity.type
_entity.pdbx_description
1 polymer ?
#
loop_
_entity_poly.entity_id
_entity_poly.type
_entity_poly.pdbx_seq_one_letter_code
_entity_poly.pdbx_strand_id
1 'polypeptide(L)' 'VKVRELSNIANISIDRVHNILHEHLHMRKLSARWVPRLLTVDQKR' A
#
# COMPACT_ATOMS: atom_id res chain seq x y z
N VAL A 1 -1.72 7.86 2.88
CA VAL A 1 -0.60 8.17 1.95
C VAL A 1 -1.06 7.82 0.56
N LYS A 2 -0.68 8.56 -0.47
CA LYS A 2 -1.10 8.20 -1.83
C LYS A 2 -0.32 6.96 -2.29
N VAL A 3 -0.91 6.06 -3.08
CA VAL A 3 -0.22 4.86 -3.63
C VAL A 3 1.09 5.24 -4.34
N ARG A 4 1.13 6.43 -4.96
CA ARG A 4 2.31 7.01 -5.60
C ARG A 4 3.45 7.38 -4.63
N GLU A 5 3.13 7.75 -3.40
CA GLU A 5 4.16 7.93 -2.37
C GLU A 5 4.72 6.57 -1.94
N LEU A 6 3.89 5.53 -1.82
CA LEU A 6 4.37 4.17 -1.54
C LEU A 6 5.26 3.64 -2.66
N SER A 7 4.89 3.86 -3.92
CA SER A 7 5.74 3.46 -5.06
C SER A 7 7.09 4.16 -5.02
N ASN A 8 7.11 5.44 -4.62
CA ASN A 8 8.36 6.21 -4.51
C ASN A 8 9.20 5.80 -3.30
N ILE A 9 8.58 5.54 -2.14
CA ILE A 9 9.28 5.13 -0.91
C ILE A 9 9.83 3.71 -1.05
N ALA A 10 9.03 2.79 -1.57
CA ALA A 10 9.43 1.40 -1.77
C ALA A 10 10.16 1.18 -3.10
N ASN A 11 10.29 2.21 -3.94
CA ASN A 11 10.91 2.19 -5.27
C ASN A 11 10.40 1.03 -6.16
N ILE A 12 9.10 0.75 -6.09
CA ILE A 12 8.41 -0.29 -6.86
C ILE A 12 7.33 0.35 -7.73
N SER A 13 6.94 -0.33 -8.81
CA SER A 13 5.85 0.18 -9.65
C SER A 13 4.54 0.28 -8.87
N ILE A 14 3.71 1.27 -9.22
CA ILE A 14 2.38 1.49 -8.62
C ILE A 14 1.50 0.23 -8.74
N ASP A 15 1.61 -0.48 -9.87
CA ASP A 15 0.94 -1.76 -10.10
C ASP A 15 1.34 -2.83 -9.08
N ARG A 16 2.64 -2.90 -8.77
CA ARG A 16 3.17 -3.82 -7.76
C ARG A 16 2.68 -3.45 -6.35
N VAL A 17 2.56 -2.15 -6.06
CA VAL A 17 1.94 -1.70 -4.81
C VAL A 17 0.48 -2.14 -4.74
N HIS A 18 -0.30 -1.98 -5.81
CA HIS A 18 -1.69 -2.45 -5.86
C HIS A 18 -1.81 -3.96 -5.66
N ASN A 19 -0.99 -4.76 -6.32
CA ASN A 19 -0.97 -6.21 -6.14
C ASN A 19 -0.65 -6.60 -4.70
N ILE A 20 0.31 -5.94 -4.04
CA ILE A 20 0.62 -6.21 -2.63
C ILE A 20 -0.57 -5.85 -1.73
N LEU A 21 -1.17 -4.68 -1.93
CA LEU A 21 -2.32 -4.24 -1.12
C LEU A 21 -3.54 -5.16 -1.33
N HIS A 22 -3.76 -5.67 -2.54
CA HIS A 22 -4.91 -6.52 -2.85
C HIS A 22 -4.67 -7.99 -2.50
N GLU A 23 -3.57 -8.58 -2.95
CA GLU A 23 -3.30 -10.01 -2.81
C GLU A 23 -2.72 -10.37 -1.45
N HIS A 24 -1.77 -9.59 -0.96
CA HIS A 24 -1.10 -9.90 0.31
C HIS A 24 -1.82 -9.31 1.52
N LEU A 25 -2.47 -8.15 1.35
CA LEU A 25 -3.15 -7.46 2.44
C LEU A 25 -4.67 -7.55 2.39
N HIS A 26 -5.21 -8.25 1.39
CA HIS A 26 -6.64 -8.46 1.19
C HIS A 26 -7.47 -7.17 1.26
N MET A 27 -6.88 -6.03 0.90
CA MET A 27 -7.57 -4.74 0.96
C MET A 27 -8.49 -4.58 -0.25
N ARG A 28 -9.78 -4.83 -0.05
CA ARG A 28 -10.81 -4.68 -1.09
C ARG A 28 -11.13 -3.22 -1.48
N LYS A 29 -10.78 -2.23 -0.66
CA LYS A 29 -11.01 -0.79 -0.94
C LYS A 29 -9.71 0.00 -0.91
N LEU A 30 -9.07 0.11 -2.07
CA LEU A 30 -7.86 0.89 -2.30
C LEU A 30 -8.20 2.37 -2.56
N SER A 31 -8.81 3.04 -1.59
CA SER A 31 -8.97 4.50 -1.66
C SER A 31 -7.75 5.18 -1.06
N ALA A 32 -7.28 6.27 -1.67
CA ALA A 32 -6.13 7.06 -1.19
C ALA A 32 -6.27 7.55 0.26
N ARG A 33 -7.48 7.51 0.82
CA ARG A 33 -7.76 7.77 2.25
C ARG A 33 -7.46 6.57 3.16
N TRP A 34 -7.58 5.35 2.66
CA TRP A 34 -7.45 4.10 3.39
C TRP A 34 -6.06 3.46 3.29
N VAL A 35 -5.26 3.88 2.31
CA VAL A 35 -3.88 3.40 2.16
C VAL A 35 -3.03 3.91 3.34
N PRO A 36 -2.51 2.99 4.19
CA PRO A 36 -1.84 3.36 5.43
C PRO A 36 -0.68 4.32 5.20
N ARG A 37 -0.56 5.32 6.10
CA ARG A 37 0.41 6.43 5.94
C ARG A 37 1.88 6.00 6.09
N LEU A 38 2.11 4.84 6.66
CA LEU A 38 3.41 4.23 6.82
C LEU A 38 3.15 2.73 6.97
N LEU A 39 3.40 1.92 5.94
CA LEU A 39 3.37 0.48 6.11
C LEU A 39 4.61 0.09 6.93
N THR A 40 4.39 0.05 8.25
CA THR A 40 5.09 -0.60 9.37
C THR A 40 4.99 0.36 10.57
N VAL A 41 4.19 0.08 11.60
CA VAL A 41 4.43 -0.97 12.61
C VAL A 41 3.27 -1.96 12.77
N ASP A 42 2.16 -1.84 12.06
CA ASP A 42 0.98 -2.71 12.26
C ASP A 42 0.35 -3.14 10.92
N GLN A 43 1.20 -3.49 9.97
CA GLN A 43 1.27 -4.85 9.44
C GLN A 43 1.85 -5.89 10.39
N LYS A 44 2.37 -5.48 11.56
CA LYS A 44 2.93 -6.36 12.56
C LYS A 44 1.89 -7.04 13.47
N ARG A 45 0.59 -6.98 13.16
CA ARG A 45 -0.46 -7.86 13.70
C ARG A 45 -1.61 -8.09 12.72
#